data_AF-A0A7C3XNH0-F1
#
_entry.id   AF-A0A7C3XNH0-F1
#
_cell.length_a   1.000
_cell.length_b   1.000
_cell.length_c   1.000
_cell.angle_alpha   90.00
_cell.angle_beta   90.00
_cell.angle_gamma   90.00
#
_symmetry.space_group_name_H-M   'P 1'
#
loop_
_entity.id
_entity.type
_entity.pdbx_description
1 polymer ?
#
loop_
_entity_poly.entity_id
_entity_poly.type
_entity_poly.pdbx_seq_one_letter_code
_entity_poly.pdbx_strand_id
1 'polypeptide(L)'
;MTKKILNIITACVVLLFISSLSFATSPSITNGLSWLTANQNSDGSFGITETSLLDTTNVLDSLKLLQPTSTSYLTGVTWLSSQSVTSTDFLARQIMSLSSAGVGITSDLTNLIANKNTDNGWGGDLSSTSMIIDTTLALDALNAVNYSNQATISNALLYLVTNQNSDGGWGFYAGDDSNVYMTAMVLQ
;
A
#
# COMPACT_ATOMS: atom_id res chain seq x y z
N MET A 1 -5.43 27.45 36.49
CA MET A 1 -5.36 26.02 36.11
C MET A 1 -4.89 25.76 34.67
N THR A 2 -5.00 26.74 33.77
CA THR A 2 -4.76 26.58 32.31
C THR A 2 -3.30 26.45 31.88
N LYS A 3 -2.34 27.17 32.52
CA LYS A 3 -0.91 27.08 32.16
C LYS A 3 -0.26 25.72 32.45
N LYS A 4 -0.69 25.02 33.50
CA LYS A 4 -0.14 23.69 33.85
C LYS A 4 -0.57 22.62 32.85
N ILE A 5 -1.82 22.66 32.38
CA ILE A 5 -2.35 21.73 31.38
C ILE A 5 -1.68 21.96 30.02
N LEU A 6 -1.48 23.22 29.62
CA LEU A 6 -0.77 23.57 28.37
C LEU A 6 0.69 23.06 28.38
N ASN A 7 1.43 23.26 29.47
CA ASN A 7 2.81 22.77 29.59
C ASN A 7 2.92 21.24 29.59
N ILE A 8 1.94 20.53 30.14
CA ILE A 8 1.90 19.06 30.11
C ILE A 8 1.64 18.55 28.69
N ILE A 9 0.71 19.18 27.96
CA ILE A 9 0.43 18.83 26.56
C ILE A 9 1.66 19.08 25.69
N THR A 10 2.34 20.22 25.83
CA THR A 10 3.57 20.51 25.08
C THR A 10 4.70 19.53 25.42
N ALA A 11 4.86 19.16 26.70
CA ALA A 11 5.86 18.17 27.11
C ALA A 11 5.56 16.76 26.56
N CYS A 12 4.29 16.32 26.55
CA CYS A 12 3.87 15.05 25.98
C CYS A 12 4.07 15.02 24.45
N VAL A 13 3.75 16.10 23.74
CA VAL A 13 3.98 16.23 22.30
C VAL A 13 5.48 16.17 22.00
N VAL A 14 6.32 16.92 22.73
CA VAL A 14 7.78 16.91 22.56
C VAL A 14 8.39 15.53 22.89
N LEU A 15 7.92 14.85 23.95
CA LEU A 15 8.37 13.50 24.30
C LEU A 15 7.96 12.45 23.24
N LEU A 16 6.76 12.55 22.68
CA LEU A 16 6.30 11.69 21.58
C LEU A 16 7.15 11.90 20.34
N PHE A 17 7.45 13.16 19.97
CA PHE A 17 8.35 13.48 18.86
C PHE A 17 9.80 13.01 19.09
N ILE A 18 10.36 13.18 20.30
CA ILE A 18 11.73 12.72 20.61
C ILE A 18 11.83 11.19 20.58
N SER A 19 10.80 10.48 21.05
CA SER A 19 10.78 9.02 21.03
C SER A 19 10.75 8.44 19.61
N SER A 20 9.96 9.02 18.69
CA SER A 20 9.92 8.60 17.29
C SER A 20 11.24 8.84 16.55
N LEU A 21 11.93 9.95 16.84
CA LEU A 21 13.26 10.21 16.29
C LEU A 21 14.31 9.21 16.84
N SER A 22 14.22 8.86 18.13
CA SER A 22 15.18 7.95 18.76
C SER A 22 15.14 6.53 18.20
N PHE A 23 13.97 6.02 17.79
CA PHE A 23 13.84 4.68 17.20
C PHE A 23 14.32 4.63 15.75
N ALA A 24 14.02 5.67 14.95
CA ALA A 24 14.50 5.78 13.57
C ALA A 24 16.04 5.82 13.47
N THR A 25 16.72 6.28 14.54
CA THR A 25 18.18 6.31 14.65
C THR A 25 18.79 5.10 15.37
N SER A 26 18.01 4.09 15.73
CA SER A 26 18.54 2.89 16.38
C SER A 26 19.57 2.20 15.48
N PRO A 27 20.70 1.71 16.01
CA PRO A 27 21.67 0.95 15.23
C PRO A 27 21.04 -0.21 14.44
N SER A 28 20.00 -0.85 14.97
CA SER A 28 19.29 -1.94 14.28
C SER A 28 18.56 -1.47 13.03
N ILE A 29 17.88 -0.32 13.08
CA ILE A 29 17.19 0.27 11.92
C ILE A 29 18.21 0.75 10.88
N THR A 30 19.26 1.44 11.33
CA THR A 30 20.36 1.89 10.46
C THR A 30 21.03 0.71 9.75
N ASN A 31 21.27 -0.39 10.45
CA ASN A 31 21.84 -1.61 9.86
C ASN A 31 20.91 -2.24 8.83
N GLY A 32 19.59 -2.29 9.11
CA GLY A 32 18.59 -2.78 8.16
C GLY A 32 18.52 -1.93 6.89
N LEU A 33 18.49 -0.60 7.03
CA LEU A 33 18.51 0.35 5.91
C LEU A 33 19.80 0.23 5.08
N SER A 34 20.94 0.06 5.75
CA SER A 34 22.22 -0.17 5.07
C SER A 34 22.21 -1.48 4.30
N TRP A 35 21.60 -2.54 4.84
CA TRP A 35 21.48 -3.81 4.15
C TRP A 35 20.58 -3.70 2.92
N LEU A 36 19.40 -3.06 3.03
CA LEU A 36 18.53 -2.82 1.89
C LEU A 36 19.28 -2.05 0.80
N THR A 37 19.89 -0.92 1.13
CA THR A 37 20.64 -0.09 0.18
C THR A 37 21.78 -0.86 -0.50
N ALA A 38 22.48 -1.74 0.23
CA ALA A 38 23.56 -2.55 -0.32
C ALA A 38 23.08 -3.70 -1.22
N ASN A 39 21.80 -4.08 -1.15
CA ASN A 39 21.18 -5.15 -1.95
C ASN A 39 20.22 -4.60 -3.01
N GLN A 40 20.29 -3.30 -3.33
CA GLN A 40 19.60 -2.74 -4.49
C GLN A 40 20.29 -3.21 -5.78
N ASN A 41 19.50 -3.66 -6.75
CA ASN A 41 19.97 -4.03 -8.07
C ASN A 41 20.46 -2.78 -8.84
N SER A 42 21.29 -2.99 -9.86
CA SER A 42 21.87 -1.91 -10.66
C SER A 42 20.84 -1.09 -11.45
N ASP A 43 19.66 -1.65 -11.69
CA ASP A 43 18.53 -0.98 -12.34
C ASP A 43 17.66 -0.18 -11.36
N GLY A 44 17.93 -0.27 -10.05
CA GLY A 44 17.19 0.40 -8.99
C GLY A 44 16.12 -0.47 -8.31
N SER A 45 15.84 -1.67 -8.82
CA SER A 45 14.91 -2.60 -8.18
C SER A 45 15.51 -3.27 -6.93
N PHE A 46 14.65 -3.95 -6.18
CA PHE A 46 15.04 -4.88 -5.12
C PHE A 46 14.48 -6.27 -5.41
N GLY A 47 15.12 -7.30 -4.86
CA GLY A 47 14.66 -8.69 -5.01
C GLY A 47 15.11 -9.36 -6.30
N ILE A 48 14.49 -10.51 -6.60
CA ILE A 48 14.72 -11.27 -7.82
C ILE A 48 13.70 -10.90 -8.90
N THR A 49 13.96 -11.27 -10.15
CA THR A 49 13.12 -10.91 -11.31
C THR A 49 11.63 -11.15 -11.07
N GLU A 50 11.28 -12.31 -10.50
CA GLU A 50 9.91 -12.78 -10.29
C GLU A 50 9.15 -11.98 -9.23
N THR A 51 9.86 -11.45 -8.22
CA THR A 51 9.27 -10.73 -7.09
C THR A 51 9.63 -9.25 -7.08
N SER A 52 10.40 -8.79 -8.06
CA SER A 52 11.04 -7.48 -8.07
C SER A 52 10.08 -6.32 -7.83
N LEU A 53 8.88 -6.36 -8.39
CA LEU A 53 7.88 -5.32 -8.18
C LEU A 53 7.34 -5.32 -6.74
N LEU A 54 6.97 -6.49 -6.22
CA LEU A 54 6.50 -6.65 -4.85
C LEU A 54 7.58 -6.22 -3.84
N ASP A 55 8.80 -6.71 -4.03
CA ASP A 55 9.92 -6.40 -3.14
C ASP A 55 10.27 -4.91 -3.22
N THR A 56 10.30 -4.33 -4.42
CA THR A 56 10.59 -2.91 -4.59
C THR A 56 9.51 -2.04 -3.94
N THR A 57 8.23 -2.33 -4.12
CA THR A 57 7.15 -1.55 -3.48
C THR A 57 7.22 -1.61 -1.95
N ASN A 58 7.43 -2.79 -1.36
CA ASN A 58 7.62 -2.95 0.09
C ASN A 58 8.84 -2.16 0.62
N VAL A 59 9.95 -2.17 -0.13
CA VAL A 59 11.15 -1.39 0.23
C VAL A 59 10.90 0.10 0.08
N LEU A 60 10.23 0.55 -0.99
CA LEU A 60 9.91 1.96 -1.22
C LEU A 60 8.98 2.51 -0.14
N ASP A 61 7.99 1.75 0.32
CA ASP A 61 7.12 2.18 1.41
C ASP A 61 7.90 2.36 2.72
N SER A 62 8.83 1.44 2.99
CA SER A 62 9.75 1.55 4.15
C SER A 62 10.68 2.77 4.02
N LEU A 63 11.28 2.97 2.84
CA LEU A 63 12.19 4.09 2.58
C LEU A 63 11.46 5.43 2.52
N LYS A 64 10.20 5.48 2.09
CA LYS A 64 9.37 6.70 2.13
C LYS A 64 9.25 7.22 3.55
N LEU A 65 9.10 6.32 4.52
CA LEU A 65 8.97 6.68 5.93
C LEU A 65 10.32 7.05 6.58
N LEU A 66 11.39 6.34 6.20
CA LEU A 66 12.66 6.41 6.92
C LEU A 66 13.72 7.29 6.22
N GLN A 67 13.77 7.27 4.88
CA GLN A 67 14.79 7.92 4.06
C GLN A 67 14.24 8.38 2.67
N PRO A 68 13.19 9.23 2.62
CA PRO A 68 12.46 9.58 1.38
C PRO A 68 13.27 10.42 0.38
N THR A 69 14.48 10.85 0.73
CA THR A 69 15.38 11.61 -0.16
C THR A 69 16.67 10.86 -0.46
N SER A 70 16.78 9.59 -0.04
CA SER A 70 17.95 8.77 -0.34
C SER A 70 18.03 8.47 -1.84
N THR A 71 19.24 8.35 -2.37
CA THR A 71 19.44 7.92 -3.77
C THR A 71 18.73 6.60 -4.03
N SER A 72 18.80 5.65 -3.09
CA SER A 72 18.18 4.34 -3.20
C SER A 72 16.65 4.40 -3.37
N TYR A 73 15.98 5.26 -2.59
CA TYR A 73 14.56 5.52 -2.74
C TYR A 73 14.24 6.13 -4.12
N LEU A 74 14.98 7.17 -4.53
CA LEU A 74 14.72 7.88 -5.78
C LEU A 74 14.95 7.00 -7.02
N THR A 75 15.99 6.16 -7.02
CA THR A 75 16.24 5.22 -8.12
C THR A 75 15.22 4.10 -8.14
N GLY A 76 14.76 3.61 -6.99
CA GLY A 76 13.68 2.62 -6.93
C GLY A 76 12.34 3.18 -7.42
N VAL A 77 11.99 4.42 -7.07
CA VAL A 77 10.81 5.11 -7.62
C VAL A 77 10.92 5.25 -9.14
N THR A 78 12.10 5.62 -9.64
CA THR A 78 12.34 5.73 -11.08
C THR A 78 12.15 4.38 -11.77
N TRP A 79 12.72 3.31 -11.23
CA TRP A 79 12.53 1.95 -11.73
C TRP A 79 11.05 1.57 -11.73
N LEU A 80 10.34 1.74 -10.61
CA LEU A 80 8.93 1.39 -10.47
C LEU A 80 8.05 2.15 -11.48
N SER A 81 8.33 3.43 -11.73
CA SER A 81 7.60 4.25 -12.70
C SER A 81 7.79 3.84 -14.17
N SER A 82 8.82 3.05 -14.46
CA SER A 82 9.08 2.51 -15.80
C SER A 82 8.47 1.13 -16.03
N GLN A 83 7.92 0.50 -14.99
CA GLN A 83 7.30 -0.82 -15.10
C GLN A 83 5.91 -0.70 -15.71
N SER A 84 5.64 -1.54 -16.72
CA SER A 84 4.31 -1.70 -17.30
C SER A 84 3.67 -2.96 -16.73
N VAL A 85 2.62 -2.79 -15.94
CA VAL A 85 1.89 -3.90 -15.30
C VAL A 85 0.40 -3.84 -15.57
N THR A 86 -0.24 -5.01 -15.52
CA THR A 86 -1.67 -5.17 -15.82
C THR A 86 -2.46 -5.83 -14.69
N SER A 87 -1.79 -6.50 -13.76
CA SER A 87 -2.47 -7.18 -12.64
C SER A 87 -2.99 -6.16 -11.64
N THR A 88 -4.12 -6.47 -11.01
CA THR A 88 -4.75 -5.58 -10.02
C THR A 88 -3.83 -5.36 -8.82
N ASP A 89 -3.20 -6.41 -8.28
CA ASP A 89 -2.24 -6.29 -7.17
C ASP A 89 -1.07 -5.35 -7.52
N PHE A 90 -0.42 -5.54 -8.67
CA PHE A 90 0.72 -4.72 -9.05
C PHE A 90 0.33 -3.28 -9.39
N LEU A 91 -0.81 -3.07 -10.06
CA LEU A 91 -1.34 -1.74 -10.30
C LEU A 91 -1.65 -1.02 -8.98
N ALA A 92 -2.31 -1.70 -8.03
CA ALA A 92 -2.64 -1.12 -6.73
C ALA A 92 -1.38 -0.68 -5.97
N ARG A 93 -0.37 -1.56 -5.87
CA ARG A 93 0.91 -1.25 -5.21
C ARG A 93 1.65 -0.12 -5.91
N GLN A 94 1.72 -0.15 -7.23
CA GLN A 94 2.37 0.89 -8.02
C GLN A 94 1.70 2.24 -7.80
N ILE A 95 0.36 2.31 -7.81
CA ILE A 95 -0.41 3.52 -7.52
C ILE A 95 -0.10 4.04 -6.12
N MET A 96 -0.14 3.19 -5.09
CA MET A 96 0.12 3.60 -3.71
C MET A 96 1.54 4.16 -3.55
N SER A 97 2.57 3.41 -3.97
CA SER A 97 3.96 3.85 -3.81
C SER A 97 4.28 5.09 -4.67
N LEU A 98 3.85 5.14 -5.94
CA LEU A 98 4.14 6.27 -6.84
C LEU A 98 3.38 7.55 -6.44
N SER A 99 2.11 7.44 -6.04
CA SER A 99 1.36 8.60 -5.57
C SER A 99 1.97 9.19 -4.29
N SER A 100 2.43 8.33 -3.36
CA SER A 100 3.15 8.78 -2.16
C SER A 100 4.48 9.48 -2.50
N ALA A 101 5.11 9.12 -3.62
CA ALA A 101 6.32 9.75 -4.14
C ALA A 101 6.06 11.05 -4.92
N GLY A 102 4.79 11.40 -5.17
CA GLY A 102 4.42 12.55 -6.00
C GLY A 102 4.60 12.32 -7.50
N VAL A 103 4.69 11.05 -7.94
CA VAL A 103 4.76 10.66 -9.34
C VAL A 103 3.34 10.53 -9.90
N GLY A 104 3.13 10.91 -11.16
CA GLY A 104 1.83 10.82 -11.82
C GLY A 104 1.42 9.36 -12.09
N ILE A 105 0.17 9.02 -11.77
CA ILE A 105 -0.38 7.64 -11.80
C ILE A 105 -1.55 7.48 -12.78
N THR A 106 -1.71 8.41 -13.74
CA THR A 106 -2.92 8.49 -14.57
C THR A 106 -3.15 7.23 -15.42
N SER A 107 -2.10 6.65 -16.01
CA SER A 107 -2.17 5.39 -16.74
C SER A 107 -2.58 4.24 -15.84
N ASP A 108 -1.95 4.15 -14.67
CA ASP A 108 -2.07 3.02 -13.77
C ASP A 108 -3.48 3.00 -13.16
N LEU A 109 -3.99 4.17 -12.77
CA LEU A 109 -5.37 4.33 -12.31
C LEU A 109 -6.39 4.01 -13.41
N THR A 110 -6.10 4.39 -14.66
CA THR A 110 -6.97 4.04 -15.79
C THR A 110 -7.05 2.53 -15.98
N ASN A 111 -5.90 1.84 -15.91
CA ASN A 111 -5.84 0.38 -16.03
C ASN A 111 -6.50 -0.31 -14.83
N LEU A 112 -6.29 0.17 -13.61
CA LEU A 112 -6.94 -0.37 -12.42
C LEU A 112 -8.45 -0.28 -12.56
N ILE A 113 -9.00 0.87 -12.96
CA ILE A 113 -10.44 1.02 -13.16
C ILE A 113 -10.97 0.13 -14.30
N ALA A 114 -10.17 -0.09 -15.35
CA ALA A 114 -10.53 -0.98 -16.45
C ALA A 114 -10.60 -2.47 -16.04
N ASN A 115 -9.86 -2.89 -15.01
CA ASN A 115 -9.92 -4.26 -14.47
C ASN A 115 -11.20 -4.54 -13.66
N LYS A 116 -12.03 -3.53 -13.36
CA LYS A 116 -13.26 -3.72 -12.57
C LYS A 116 -14.27 -4.57 -13.35
N ASN A 117 -14.78 -5.60 -12.71
CA ASN A 117 -15.81 -6.48 -13.26
C ASN A 117 -17.23 -5.92 -13.15
N THR A 118 -18.18 -6.60 -13.80
CA THR A 118 -19.61 -6.22 -13.81
C THR A 118 -20.29 -6.39 -12.45
N ASP A 119 -19.75 -7.25 -11.58
CA ASP A 119 -20.17 -7.40 -10.19
C ASP A 119 -19.61 -6.32 -9.25
N ASN A 120 -18.82 -5.38 -9.81
CA ASN A 120 -18.11 -4.31 -9.11
C ASN A 120 -16.93 -4.74 -8.24
N GLY A 121 -16.50 -6.01 -8.30
CA GLY A 121 -15.24 -6.46 -7.76
C GLY A 121 -14.09 -6.35 -8.76
N TRP A 122 -12.88 -6.69 -8.30
CA TRP A 122 -11.68 -6.87 -9.11
C TRP A 122 -11.17 -8.30 -8.96
N GLY A 123 -10.64 -8.85 -10.05
CA GLY A 123 -9.83 -10.07 -10.04
C GLY A 123 -8.35 -9.75 -10.25
N GLY A 124 -7.52 -10.80 -10.24
CA GLY A 124 -6.06 -10.66 -10.38
C GLY A 124 -5.59 -9.94 -11.65
N ASP A 125 -6.33 -10.08 -12.76
CA ASP A 125 -6.05 -9.43 -14.04
C ASP A 125 -7.37 -9.03 -14.73
N LEU A 126 -7.27 -8.34 -15.85
CA LEU A 126 -8.43 -8.05 -16.71
C LEU A 126 -9.20 -9.33 -17.07
N SER A 127 -10.51 -9.31 -16.82
CA SER A 127 -11.44 -10.44 -17.06
C SER A 127 -11.29 -11.64 -16.12
N SER A 128 -10.38 -11.60 -15.15
CA SER A 128 -10.34 -12.59 -14.07
C SER A 128 -11.55 -12.43 -13.16
N THR A 129 -12.07 -13.54 -12.63
CA THR A 129 -13.15 -13.52 -11.64
C THR A 129 -12.79 -12.65 -10.44
N SER A 130 -13.76 -11.89 -9.93
CA SER A 130 -13.54 -11.04 -8.77
C SER A 130 -13.10 -11.84 -7.55
N MET A 131 -12.12 -11.32 -6.82
CA MET A 131 -11.56 -11.89 -5.60
C MET A 131 -11.58 -10.85 -4.48
N ILE A 132 -11.68 -11.33 -3.24
CA ILE A 132 -11.71 -10.45 -2.06
C ILE A 132 -10.41 -9.64 -1.94
N ILE A 133 -9.26 -10.30 -2.14
CA ILE A 133 -7.95 -9.64 -2.02
C ILE A 133 -7.74 -8.55 -3.08
N ASP A 134 -8.02 -8.83 -4.35
CA ASP A 134 -7.85 -7.86 -5.43
C ASP A 134 -8.81 -6.68 -5.31
N THR A 135 -10.06 -6.94 -4.90
CA THR A 135 -11.04 -5.87 -4.64
C THR A 135 -10.59 -4.98 -3.48
N THR A 136 -10.03 -5.57 -2.43
CA THR A 136 -9.49 -4.84 -1.28
C THR A 136 -8.30 -3.96 -1.69
N LEU A 137 -7.33 -4.52 -2.41
CA LEU A 137 -6.16 -3.78 -2.90
C LEU A 137 -6.55 -2.65 -3.86
N ALA A 138 -7.53 -2.88 -4.74
CA ALA A 138 -8.05 -1.83 -5.59
C ALA A 138 -8.64 -0.68 -4.75
N LEU A 139 -9.44 -0.98 -3.73
CA LEU A 139 -9.99 0.02 -2.81
C LEU A 139 -8.90 0.79 -2.06
N ASP A 140 -7.85 0.13 -1.57
CA ASP A 140 -6.70 0.77 -0.93
C ASP A 140 -6.04 1.80 -1.85
N ALA A 141 -5.77 1.40 -3.10
CA ALA A 141 -5.15 2.27 -4.09
C ALA A 141 -6.05 3.48 -4.45
N LEU A 142 -7.36 3.26 -4.60
CA LEU A 142 -8.31 4.33 -4.84
C LEU A 142 -8.41 5.30 -3.66
N ASN A 143 -8.34 4.80 -2.43
CA ASN A 143 -8.31 5.61 -1.23
C ASN A 143 -7.02 6.45 -1.14
N ALA A 144 -5.85 5.84 -1.41
CA ALA A 144 -4.55 6.49 -1.35
C ALA A 144 -4.46 7.73 -2.26
N VAL A 145 -5.19 7.73 -3.39
CA VAL A 145 -5.23 8.85 -4.35
C VAL A 145 -6.45 9.76 -4.19
N ASN A 146 -7.26 9.60 -3.14
CA ASN A 146 -8.51 10.32 -2.93
C ASN A 146 -9.45 10.27 -4.14
N TYR A 147 -9.64 9.07 -4.71
CA TYR A 147 -10.45 8.89 -5.91
C TYR A 147 -11.89 9.40 -5.71
N SER A 148 -12.35 10.23 -6.65
CA SER A 148 -13.56 11.04 -6.44
C SER A 148 -14.87 10.33 -6.77
N ASN A 149 -14.85 9.25 -7.54
CA ASN A 149 -16.07 8.56 -7.96
C ASN A 149 -16.61 7.67 -6.84
N GLN A 150 -17.49 8.25 -6.02
CA GLN A 150 -18.12 7.60 -4.88
C GLN A 150 -18.97 6.37 -5.27
N ALA A 151 -19.53 6.33 -6.48
CA ALA A 151 -20.32 5.18 -6.92
C ALA A 151 -19.43 3.94 -7.13
N THR A 152 -18.24 4.12 -7.71
CA THR A 152 -17.26 3.04 -7.84
C THR A 152 -16.84 2.51 -6.47
N ILE A 153 -16.49 3.40 -5.53
CA ILE A 153 -16.10 3.03 -4.17
C ILE A 153 -17.24 2.30 -3.45
N SER A 154 -18.45 2.86 -3.46
CA SER A 154 -19.60 2.29 -2.75
C SER A 154 -19.98 0.91 -3.28
N ASN A 155 -19.92 0.71 -4.60
CA ASN A 155 -20.23 -0.58 -5.20
C ASN A 155 -19.17 -1.66 -4.90
N ALA A 156 -17.89 -1.27 -4.85
CA ALA A 156 -16.80 -2.17 -4.47
C ALA A 156 -16.90 -2.58 -2.99
N LEU A 157 -17.22 -1.63 -2.12
CA LEU A 157 -17.52 -1.92 -0.71
C LEU A 157 -18.74 -2.83 -0.57
N LEU A 158 -19.78 -2.62 -1.37
CA LEU A 158 -20.95 -3.50 -1.40
C LEU A 158 -20.56 -4.92 -1.81
N TYR A 159 -19.69 -5.09 -2.82
CA TYR A 159 -19.16 -6.41 -3.19
C TYR A 159 -18.54 -7.11 -1.97
N LEU A 160 -17.67 -6.43 -1.20
CA LEU A 160 -17.06 -7.00 0.00
C LEU A 160 -18.12 -7.36 1.07
N VAL A 161 -19.08 -6.46 1.34
CA VAL A 161 -20.16 -6.70 2.30
C VAL A 161 -21.01 -7.91 1.92
N THR A 162 -21.34 -8.07 0.64
CA THR A 162 -22.17 -9.20 0.16
C THR A 162 -21.44 -10.55 0.19
N ASN A 163 -20.10 -10.53 0.25
CA ASN A 163 -19.27 -11.73 0.34
C ASN A 163 -18.72 -11.97 1.76
N GLN A 164 -19.23 -11.26 2.77
CA GLN A 164 -18.90 -11.53 4.17
C GLN A 164 -19.57 -12.84 4.62
N ASN A 165 -18.82 -13.70 5.32
CA ASN A 165 -19.36 -14.91 5.90
C ASN A 165 -20.29 -14.60 7.08
N SER A 166 -21.14 -15.57 7.45
CA SER A 166 -22.08 -15.40 8.58
C SER A 166 -21.43 -15.19 9.94
N ASP A 167 -20.14 -15.53 10.08
CA ASP A 167 -19.33 -15.31 11.28
C ASP A 167 -18.67 -13.92 11.32
N GLY A 168 -18.86 -13.11 10.27
CA GLY A 168 -18.31 -11.75 10.15
C GLY A 168 -16.92 -11.68 9.50
N GLY A 169 -16.32 -12.81 9.11
CA GLY A 169 -15.03 -12.83 8.44
C GLY A 169 -15.11 -12.93 6.92
N TRP A 170 -13.93 -12.90 6.28
CA TRP A 170 -13.74 -13.17 4.86
C TRP A 170 -12.68 -14.24 4.65
N GLY A 171 -12.88 -15.09 3.65
CA GLY A 171 -11.86 -15.99 3.13
C GLY A 171 -11.08 -15.37 1.96
N PHE A 172 -10.24 -16.18 1.29
CA PHE A 172 -9.49 -15.73 0.11
C PHE A 172 -10.41 -15.59 -1.11
N TYR A 173 -11.32 -16.55 -1.27
CA TYR A 173 -12.41 -16.52 -2.24
C TYR A 173 -13.76 -16.37 -1.55
N ALA A 174 -14.77 -15.93 -2.30
CA ALA A 174 -16.14 -15.90 -1.82
C ALA A 174 -16.61 -17.30 -1.42
N GLY A 175 -17.09 -17.46 -0.19
CA GLY A 175 -17.57 -18.74 0.36
C GLY A 175 -16.50 -19.65 0.96
N ASP A 176 -15.22 -19.26 0.92
CA ASP A 176 -14.18 -19.91 1.73
C ASP A 176 -14.41 -19.68 3.22
N ASP A 177 -13.85 -20.55 4.06
CA ASP A 177 -13.77 -20.33 5.49
C ASP A 177 -13.07 -19.00 5.81
N SER A 178 -13.58 -18.30 6.83
CA SER A 178 -13.03 -17.02 7.29
C SER A 178 -11.56 -17.16 7.70
N ASN A 179 -10.74 -16.23 7.22
CA ASN A 179 -9.30 -16.21 7.45
C ASN A 179 -8.89 -14.90 8.14
N VAL A 180 -8.00 -15.01 9.14
CA VAL A 180 -7.54 -13.87 9.94
C VAL A 180 -6.86 -12.81 9.09
N TYR A 181 -5.97 -13.22 8.16
CA TYR A 181 -5.27 -12.30 7.28
C TYR A 181 -6.27 -11.60 6.34
N MET A 182 -7.14 -12.35 5.69
CA MET A 182 -8.11 -11.77 4.75
C MET A 182 -9.10 -10.81 5.43
N THR A 183 -9.57 -11.17 6.63
CA THR A 183 -10.46 -10.31 7.41
C THR A 183 -9.76 -9.02 7.84
N ALA A 184 -8.47 -9.09 8.22
CA ALA A 184 -7.69 -7.90 8.54
C ALA A 184 -7.47 -7.00 7.32
N MET A 185 -7.14 -7.61 6.16
CA MET A 185 -6.96 -6.88 4.90
C MET A 185 -8.23 -6.11 4.51
N VAL A 186 -9.41 -6.73 4.60
CA VAL A 186 -10.68 -6.07 4.23
C VAL A 186 -11.00 -4.85 5.11
N LEU A 187 -10.48 -4.80 6.35
CA LEU A 187 -10.83 -3.79 7.36
C LEU A 187 -9.78 -2.68 7.55
N GLN A 188 -8.67 -2.70 6.80
CA GLN A 188 -7.54 -1.80 7.02
C GLN A 188 -7.82 -0.33 6.62
#